data_AF-A0A3P7IXB9-F1
#
_entry.id   AF-A0A3P7IXB9-F1
#
_cell.length_a   1.000
_cell.length_b   1.000
_cell.length_c   1.000
_cell.angle_alpha   90.00
_cell.angle_beta   90.00
_cell.angle_gamma   90.00
#
_symmetry.space_group_name_H-M   'P 1'
#
loop_
_entity.id
_entity.type
_entity.pdbx_description
1 polymer ?
#
loop_
_entity_poly.entity_id
_entity_poly.type
_entity_poly.pdbx_seq_one_letter_code
_entity_poly.pdbx_strand_id
1 'polypeptide(L)'
;MPHDLIEIYYNAKKALATGCEPDIVASLISSLKCENLIETAWLAGAGGGGFLYVWLKANITIAQVQNHVTKHGSAEMTVHTITVDNSPIKAYPS
;
A
#
# COMPACT_ATOMS: atom_id res chain seq x y z
N MET A 1 9.45 -12.94 -9.32
CA MET A 1 8.07 -12.53 -9.68
C MET A 1 7.94 -11.01 -9.54
N PRO A 2 6.95 -10.34 -10.15
CA PRO A 2 6.85 -8.87 -10.11
C PRO A 2 6.82 -8.24 -8.71
N HIS A 3 6.34 -8.96 -7.68
CA HIS A 3 6.36 -8.49 -6.29
C HIS A 3 7.78 -8.36 -5.69
N ASP A 4 8.74 -9.17 -6.12
CA ASP A 4 10.13 -9.10 -5.65
C ASP A 4 10.78 -7.76 -6.06
N LEU A 5 10.46 -7.29 -7.27
CA LEU A 5 10.94 -5.99 -7.77
C LEU A 5 10.38 -4.82 -6.97
N ILE A 6 9.13 -4.94 -6.48
CA ILE A 6 8.51 -3.93 -5.63
C ILE A 6 9.20 -3.90 -4.26
N GLU A 7 9.57 -5.05 -3.70
CA GLU A 7 10.34 -5.08 -2.45
C GLU A 7 11.71 -4.43 -2.60
N ILE A 8 12.42 -4.73 -3.70
CA ILE A 8 13.70 -4.07 -4.01
C ILE A 8 13.51 -2.56 -4.14
N TYR A 9 12.51 -2.12 -4.90
CA TYR A 9 12.19 -0.70 -5.06
C TYR A 9 11.88 -0.04 -3.73
N TYR A 10 11.04 -0.66 -2.89
CA TYR A 10 10.63 -0.04 -1.65
C TYR A 10 11.78 0.04 -0.64
N ASN A 11 12.64 -0.99 -0.59
CA ASN A 11 13.87 -0.95 0.20
C ASN A 11 14.82 0.17 -0.28
N ALA A 12 14.99 0.33 -1.60
CA ALA A 12 15.77 1.42 -2.16
C ALA A 12 15.18 2.79 -1.80
N LYS A 13 13.86 2.96 -1.90
CA LYS A 13 13.16 4.20 -1.50
C LYS A 13 13.42 4.55 -0.03
N LYS A 14 13.35 3.58 0.88
CA LYS A 14 13.61 3.79 2.31
C LYS A 14 15.06 4.18 2.60
N ALA A 15 16.01 3.59 1.86
CA ALA A 15 17.42 3.95 1.98
C ALA A 15 17.73 5.36 1.46
N LEU A 16 17.05 5.80 0.40
CA LEU A 16 17.29 7.10 -0.23
C LEU A 16 16.53 8.25 0.45
N ALA A 17 15.37 7.97 1.06
CA ALA A 17 14.54 8.97 1.72
C ALA A 17 14.26 8.54 3.17
N THR A 18 15.20 8.87 4.07
CA THR A 18 15.06 8.59 5.51
C THR A 18 13.78 9.21 6.06
N GLY A 19 13.00 8.42 6.81
CA GLY A 19 11.72 8.85 7.37
C GLY A 19 10.54 8.78 6.40
N CYS A 20 10.72 8.27 5.18
CA CYS A 20 9.59 8.11 4.26
C CYS A 20 8.58 7.04 4.69
N GLU A 21 8.94 6.10 5.58
CA GLU A 21 8.07 5.08 6.17
C GLU A 21 7.86 5.40 7.66
N PRO A 22 6.68 5.89 8.08
CA PRO A 22 6.37 6.06 9.49
C PRO A 22 6.27 4.73 10.24
N ASP A 23 6.59 4.69 11.54
CA ASP A 23 6.59 3.46 12.35
C ASP A 23 5.26 2.70 12.33
N ILE A 24 4.14 3.42 12.37
CA ILE A 24 2.81 2.82 12.29
C ILE A 24 2.57 2.11 10.95
N VAL A 25 3.14 2.64 9.86
CA VAL A 25 3.07 2.02 8.53
C VAL A 25 3.97 0.79 8.47
N ALA A 26 5.21 0.89 8.97
CA ALA A 26 6.12 -0.25 9.03
C ALA A 26 5.51 -1.42 9.84
N SER A 27 4.91 -1.12 10.99
CA SER A 27 4.20 -2.08 11.84
C SER A 27 3.01 -2.71 11.12
N LEU A 28 2.19 -1.90 10.44
CA LEU A 28 1.05 -2.39 9.67
C LEU A 28 1.48 -3.32 8.53
N ILE A 29 2.52 -2.96 7.76
CA ILE A 29 3.06 -3.81 6.69
C ILE A 29 3.56 -5.13 7.26
N SER A 30 4.31 -5.09 8.37
CA SER A 30 4.84 -6.29 9.03
C SER A 30 3.71 -7.22 9.47
N SER A 31 2.66 -6.69 10.11
CA SER A 31 1.51 -7.48 10.56
C SER A 31 0.70 -8.06 9.40
N LEU A 32 0.49 -7.33 8.30
CA LEU A 32 -0.17 -7.84 7.10
C LEU A 32 0.60 -8.99 6.44
N LYS A 33 1.94 -8.92 6.45
CA LYS A 33 2.81 -10.02 5.98
C LYS A 33 2.75 -11.22 6.93
N CYS A 34 2.77 -10.98 8.24
CA CYS A 34 2.69 -12.02 9.27
C CYS A 34 1.38 -12.83 9.16
N GLU A 35 0.26 -12.13 8.97
CA GLU A 35 -1.07 -12.74 8.74
C GLU A 35 -1.23 -13.31 7.32
N ASN A 36 -0.17 -13.31 6.51
CA ASN A 36 -0.14 -13.86 5.16
C ASN A 36 -1.23 -13.26 4.22
N LEU A 37 -1.58 -11.98 4.43
CA LEU A 37 -2.63 -11.29 3.68
C LEU A 37 -2.12 -10.63 2.39
N ILE A 38 -0.83 -10.28 2.35
CA ILE A 38 -0.21 -9.55 1.25
C ILE A 38 1.06 -10.24 0.77
N GLU A 39 1.40 -10.06 -0.50
CA GLU A 39 2.73 -10.39 -1.04
C GLU A 39 3.73 -9.26 -0.78
N THR A 40 3.31 -8.01 -1.00
CA THR A 40 4.17 -6.83 -0.82
C THR A 40 3.36 -5.56 -0.60
N ALA A 41 4.03 -4.50 -0.15
CA ALA A 41 3.46 -3.18 0.05
C ALA A 41 4.49 -2.08 -0.17
N TRP A 42 4.03 -0.89 -0.57
CA TRP A 42 4.89 0.29 -0.75
C TRP A 42 4.10 1.59 -0.62
N LEU A 43 4.76 2.64 -0.16
CA LEU A 43 4.16 3.97 -0.09
C LEU A 43 4.15 4.64 -1.47
N ALA A 44 2.99 5.19 -1.83
CA ALA A 44 2.84 6.02 -3.01
C ALA A 44 3.52 7.39 -2.83
N GLY A 45 3.93 8.02 -3.94
CA GLY A 45 4.50 9.37 -3.92
C GLY A 45 5.80 9.50 -3.12
N ALA A 46 5.98 10.62 -2.42
CA ALA A 46 7.20 10.93 -1.66
C ALA A 46 7.36 10.05 -0.39
N GLY A 47 6.26 9.56 0.19
CA GLY A 47 6.25 8.92 1.52
C GLY A 47 5.90 9.91 2.64
N GLY A 48 6.02 9.47 3.90
CA GLY A 48 5.69 10.25 5.10
C GLY A 48 4.18 10.36 5.40
N GLY A 49 3.32 9.80 4.55
CA GLY A 49 1.86 9.83 4.68
C GLY A 49 1.16 9.48 3.36
N GLY A 50 -0.15 9.75 3.29
CA GLY A 50 -0.96 9.56 2.08
C GLY A 50 -1.45 8.12 1.89
N PHE A 51 -1.01 7.47 0.81
CA PHE A 51 -1.49 6.13 0.43
C PHE A 51 -0.41 5.06 0.56
N LEU A 52 -0.76 3.97 1.24
CA LEU A 52 -0.05 2.70 1.20
C LEU A 52 -0.73 1.81 0.16
N TYR A 53 0.03 1.35 -0.84
CA TYR A 53 -0.45 0.31 -1.76
C TYR A 53 -0.03 -1.06 -1.26
N VAL A 54 -0.94 -2.01 -1.39
CA VAL A 54 -0.75 -3.41 -0.99
C VAL A 54 -1.08 -4.33 -2.14
N TRP A 55 -0.27 -5.35 -2.34
CA TRP A 55 -0.56 -6.44 -3.27
C TRP A 55 -1.08 -7.62 -2.47
N LEU A 56 -2.37 -7.93 -2.61
CA LEU A 56 -3.01 -9.02 -1.86
C LEU A 56 -2.55 -10.39 -2.35
N LYS A 57 -2.44 -11.36 -1.42
CA LYS A 57 -2.30 -12.77 -1.81
C LYS A 57 -3.56 -13.26 -2.52
N ALA A 58 -3.41 -14.35 -3.28
CA ALA A 58 -4.54 -15.01 -3.91
C ALA A 58 -5.62 -15.38 -2.87
N ASN A 59 -6.89 -15.21 -3.23
CA ASN A 59 -8.07 -15.51 -2.41
C ASN A 59 -8.28 -14.61 -1.17
N ILE A 60 -7.45 -13.58 -0.96
CA ILE A 60 -7.68 -12.60 0.10
C ILE A 60 -8.73 -11.58 -0.34
N THR A 61 -9.71 -11.36 0.52
CA THR A 61 -10.78 -10.37 0.30
C THR A 61 -10.40 -9.02 0.89
N ILE A 62 -10.96 -7.95 0.31
CA ILE A 62 -10.81 -6.60 0.83
C ILE A 62 -11.32 -6.49 2.27
N ALA A 63 -12.38 -7.24 2.63
CA ALA A 63 -12.93 -7.25 3.98
C ALA A 63 -11.95 -7.79 5.03
N GLN A 64 -11.13 -8.79 4.69
CA GLN A 64 -10.08 -9.28 5.58
C GLN A 64 -9.02 -8.20 5.84
N VAL A 65 -8.62 -7.48 4.79
CA VAL A 65 -7.65 -6.38 4.89
C VAL A 65 -8.23 -5.23 5.69
N GLN A 66 -9.49 -4.85 5.44
CA GLN A 66 -10.21 -3.84 6.21
C GLN A 66 -10.24 -4.16 7.70
N ASN A 67 -10.65 -5.38 8.06
CA ASN A 67 -10.69 -5.82 9.45
C ASN A 67 -9.29 -5.79 10.10
N HIS A 68 -8.25 -6.14 9.35
CA HIS A 68 -6.87 -6.07 9.83
C HIS A 68 -6.42 -4.62 10.07
N VAL A 69 -6.66 -3.72 9.12
CA VAL A 69 -6.31 -2.30 9.23
C VAL A 69 -7.08 -1.63 10.37
N THR A 70 -8.35 -1.96 10.57
CA THR A 70 -9.14 -1.44 11.72
C THR A 70 -8.56 -1.86 13.07
N LYS A 71 -7.94 -3.05 13.16
CA LYS A 71 -7.36 -3.57 14.41
C LYS A 71 -5.92 -3.10 14.67
N HIS A 72 -5.13 -2.94 13.61
CA HIS A 72 -3.68 -2.76 13.71
C HIS A 72 -3.16 -1.43 13.11
N GLY A 73 -4.01 -0.71 12.37
CA GLY A 73 -3.72 0.63 11.87
C GLY A 73 -4.13 1.73 12.86
N SER A 74 -4.04 2.99 12.43
CA SER A 74 -4.61 4.11 13.19
C SER A 74 -6.10 4.29 12.88
N ALA A 75 -6.83 4.97 13.76
CA ALA A 75 -8.26 5.27 13.58
C ALA A 75 -8.56 6.10 12.32
N GLU A 76 -7.54 6.76 11.75
CA GLU A 76 -7.64 7.62 10.56
C GLU A 76 -7.36 6.85 9.26
N MET A 77 -6.86 5.61 9.35
CA MET A 77 -6.59 4.79 8.17
C MET A 77 -7.88 4.20 7.59
N THR A 78 -8.03 4.33 6.28
CA THR A 78 -9.15 3.78 5.53
C THR A 78 -8.64 2.94 4.36
N VAL A 79 -9.39 1.90 3.99
CA VAL A 79 -9.02 0.99 2.90
C VAL A 79 -9.89 1.26 1.69
N HIS A 80 -9.23 1.47 0.54
CA HIS A 80 -9.86 1.77 -0.73
C HIS A 80 -9.42 0.75 -1.78
N THR A 81 -10.31 0.45 -2.73
CA THR A 81 -9.97 -0.34 -3.91
C THR A 81 -9.70 0.60 -5.07
N ILE A 82 -8.61 0.34 -5.81
CA ILE A 82 -8.23 1.12 -6.97
C ILE A 82 -8.46 0.33 -8.25
N THR A 83 -8.90 1.01 -9.30
CA THR A 83 -8.94 0.50 -10.67
C THR A 83 -8.06 1.38 -11.53
N VAL A 84 -7.26 0.78 -12.41
CA VAL A 84 -6.44 1.55 -13.35
C VAL A 84 -7.35 2.08 -14.46
N ASP A 85 -7.56 3.39 -14.46
CA ASP A 85 -8.16 4.07 -15.60
C ASP A 85 -7.09 4.34 -16.66
N ASN A 86 -7.32 3.83 -17.86
CA ASN A 86 -6.44 4.04 -19.02
C ASN A 86 -6.96 5.16 -19.94
N SER A 87 -8.00 5.88 -19.52
CA SER A 87 -8.55 7.05 -20.21
C SER A 87 -7.93 8.32 -19.62
N PRO A 88 -6.98 8.98 -20.31
CA PRO A 88 -6.48 10.27 -19.85
C PRO A 88 -7.57 11.35 -19.94
N ILE A 89 -7.25 12.55 -19.45
CA ILE A 89 -8.14 13.72 -19.45
C ILE A 89 -8.80 13.90 -20.83
N LYS A 90 -10.13 13.97 -20.83
CA LYS A 90 -10.94 14.31 -22.01
C LYS A 90 -11.29 15.78 -21.95
N ALA A 91 -10.86 16.56 -22.94
CA ALA A 91 -11.36 17.90 -23.15
C ALA A 91 -12.68 17.82 -23.95
N TYR A 92 -13.74 18.42 -23.44
CA TYR A 92 -14.99 18.59 -24.19
C TYR A 92 -14.95 19.96 -24.87
N PRO A 93 -15.22 20.06 -26.18
CA PRO A 93 -15.31 21.34 -26.86
C PRO A 93 -16.49 22.14 -26.30
N SER A 94 -16.28 23.46 -26.21
CA SER A 94 -17.27 24.47 -25.80
C SER A 94 -18.37 24.65 -26.83
#